data_AF-A0A433J8G9-F1
#
_entry.id   AF-A0A433J8G9-F1
#
_cell.length_a   1.000
_cell.length_b   1.000
_cell.length_c   1.000
_cell.angle_alpha   90.00
_cell.angle_beta   90.00
_cell.angle_gamma   90.00
#
_symmetry.space_group_name_H-M   'P 1'
#
loop_
_entity.id
_entity.type
_entity.pdbx_description
1 polymer ?
#
loop_
_entity_poly.entity_id
_entity_poly.type
_entity_poly.pdbx_seq_one_letter_code
_entity_poly.pdbx_strand_id
1 'polypeptide(L)'
;MVRGEGRFTCLGLRNTTEALRPLTDDEKGFNRIDTRGGMQSLYTITESGLYKLVMRSDKPEARKFQDWVTRDVLPAIRKDGGVP
;
A
#
# COMPACT_ATOMS: atom_id res chain seq x y z
N MET A 1 -22.93 -6.23 13.53
CA MET A 1 -22.01 -5.13 13.17
C MET A 1 -20.58 -5.66 13.31
N VAL A 2 -20.09 -6.38 12.30
CA VAL A 2 -18.73 -6.95 12.33
C VAL A 2 -17.77 -5.80 12.05
N ARG A 3 -17.09 -5.31 13.10
CA ARG A 3 -15.94 -4.41 12.94
C ARG A 3 -14.88 -5.19 12.17
N GLY A 4 -14.68 -4.86 10.90
CA GLY A 4 -13.58 -5.40 10.11
C GLY A 4 -12.27 -4.94 10.74
N GLU A 5 -11.63 -5.82 11.52
CA GLU A 5 -10.26 -5.62 11.96
C GLU A 5 -9.36 -5.70 10.72
N GLY A 6 -9.18 -4.56 10.06
CA GLY A 6 -8.16 -4.40 9.03
C GLY A 6 -6.80 -4.70 9.67
N ARG A 7 -6.24 -5.85 9.33
CA ARG A 7 -4.84 -6.18 9.60
C ARG A 7 -4.13 -6.30 8.25
N PHE A 8 -3.22 -5.39 7.95
CA PHE A 8 -2.27 -5.53 6.84
C PHE A 8 -1.12 -6.45 7.24
N THR A 9 -1.44 -7.71 7.54
CA THR A 9 -0.48 -8.72 8.02
C THR A 9 0.62 -9.00 7.00
N CYS A 10 0.32 -8.89 5.70
CA CYS A 10 1.26 -9.08 4.59
C CYS A 10 2.42 -8.07 4.61
N LEU A 11 2.21 -6.87 5.15
CA LEU A 11 3.25 -5.85 5.29
C LEU A 11 3.77 -5.73 6.73
N GLY A 12 3.33 -6.60 7.64
CA GLY A 12 3.71 -6.52 9.06
C GLY A 12 3.19 -5.28 9.79
N LEU A 13 2.30 -4.52 9.15
CA LEU A 13 1.71 -3.32 9.72
C LEU A 13 0.56 -3.76 10.65
N ARG A 14 0.79 -3.63 11.95
CA ARG A 14 -0.03 -4.27 13.01
C ARG A 14 -1.46 -3.74 13.09
N ASN A 15 -1.71 -2.51 12.66
CA ASN A 15 -3.02 -1.88 12.70
C ASN A 15 -3.26 -1.09 11.41
N THR A 16 -4.35 -1.40 10.69
CA THR A 16 -4.72 -0.69 9.45
C THR A 16 -4.89 0.81 9.66
N THR A 17 -5.47 1.26 10.77
CA THR A 17 -5.65 2.69 11.02
C THR A 17 -4.31 3.41 11.18
N GLU A 18 -3.36 2.82 11.91
CA GLU A 18 -2.00 3.38 12.08
C GLU A 18 -1.19 3.30 10.77
N ALA A 19 -1.37 2.24 10.00
CA ALA A 19 -0.75 2.09 8.68
C ALA A 19 -1.21 3.19 7.70
N LEU A 20 -2.50 3.55 7.75
CA LEU A 20 -3.10 4.54 6.85
C LEU A 20 -2.96 5.98 7.34
N ARG A 21 -2.69 6.20 8.63
CA ARG A 21 -2.44 7.52 9.23
C ARG A 21 -1.44 8.41 8.46
N PRO A 22 -0.28 7.91 7.99
CA PRO A 22 0.69 8.71 7.24
C PRO A 22 0.31 8.99 5.77
N LEU A 23 -0.72 8.32 5.23
CA LEU A 23 -1.18 8.57 3.87
C LEU A 23 -2.03 9.85 3.83
N THR A 24 -1.89 10.61 2.76
CA THR A 24 -2.70 11.81 2.50
C THR A 24 -4.09 11.45 2.02
N ASP A 25 -5.00 12.42 1.97
CA ASP A 25 -6.40 12.19 1.62
C ASP A 25 -6.61 11.78 0.15
N ASP A 26 -5.66 12.08 -0.73
CA ASP A 26 -5.62 11.59 -2.12
C ASP A 26 -5.05 10.16 -2.24
N GLU A 27 -4.43 9.64 -1.19
CA GLU A 27 -3.79 8.32 -1.18
C GLU A 27 -4.61 7.24 -0.50
N LYS A 28 -5.65 7.61 0.24
CA LYS A 28 -6.56 6.70 0.94
C LYS A 28 -8.01 7.16 0.83
N GLY A 29 -8.92 6.20 0.84
CA GLY A 29 -10.34 6.50 0.86
C GLY A 29 -11.19 5.29 1.20
N PHE A 30 -12.50 5.51 1.33
CA PHE A 30 -13.47 4.45 1.47
C PHE A 30 -14.19 4.24 0.15
N ASN A 31 -14.24 2.97 -0.29
CA ASN A 31 -15.03 2.58 -1.44
C ASN A 31 -16.03 1.51 -1.05
N ARG A 32 -17.24 1.60 -1.63
CA ARG A 32 -18.25 0.55 -1.51
C ARG A 32 -17.95 -0.53 -2.53
N ILE A 33 -17.52 -1.68 -2.04
CA ILE A 33 -17.14 -2.82 -2.87
C ILE A 33 -18.15 -3.93 -2.63
N ASP A 34 -18.63 -4.54 -3.71
CA ASP A 34 -19.46 -5.72 -3.62
C ASP A 34 -18.58 -6.94 -3.31
N THR A 35 -18.91 -7.64 -2.24
CA THR A 35 -18.15 -8.78 -1.75
C THR A 35 -19.09 -9.96 -1.55
N ARG A 36 -18.55 -11.14 -1.26
CA ARG A 36 -19.37 -12.31 -0.88
C ARG A 36 -20.28 -12.07 0.34
N GLY A 37 -19.96 -11.08 1.18
CA GLY A 37 -20.78 -10.64 2.31
C GLY A 37 -21.76 -9.51 1.97
N GLY A 38 -21.95 -9.19 0.70
CA GLY A 38 -22.72 -8.04 0.20
C GLY A 38 -21.87 -6.77 0.09
N MET A 39 -22.57 -5.64 -0.11
CA MET A 39 -21.95 -4.32 -0.26
C MET A 39 -21.28 -3.87 1.05
N GLN A 40 -19.95 -3.76 1.03
CA GLN A 40 -19.13 -3.38 2.19
C GLN A 40 -18.35 -2.09 1.90
N SER A 41 -18.21 -1.24 2.91
CA SER A 41 -17.31 -0.08 2.84
C SER A 41 -15.92 -0.51 3.29
N LEU A 42 -14.95 -0.49 2.38
CA LEU A 42 -13.58 -0.93 2.62
C LEU A 42 -12.60 0.23 2.41
N TYR A 43 -11.52 0.20 3.18
CA TYR A 43 -10.38 1.07 2.90
C TYR A 43 -9.74 0.68 1.57
N THR A 44 -9.45 1.69 0.78
CA THR A 44 -8.72 1.59 -0.47
C THR A 44 -7.59 2.59 -0.45
N ILE A 45 -6.52 2.28 -1.15
CA ILE A 45 -5.34 3.13 -1.30
C ILE A 45 -4.99 3.25 -2.77
N THR A 46 -4.38 4.37 -3.14
CA THR A 46 -3.84 4.54 -4.49
C THR A 46 -2.50 3.82 -4.64
N GLU A 47 -1.98 3.79 -5.86
CA GLU A 47 -0.64 3.26 -6.14
C GLU A 47 0.46 3.99 -5.35
N SER A 48 0.39 5.33 -5.27
CA SER A 48 1.30 6.11 -4.43
C SER A 48 1.23 5.68 -2.96
N GLY A 49 0.01 5.52 -2.44
CA GLY A 49 -0.22 5.03 -1.08
C GLY A 49 0.35 3.62 -0.86
N LEU A 50 0.16 2.72 -1.81
CA LEU A 50 0.73 1.37 -1.78
C LEU A 50 2.26 1.41 -1.69
N TYR A 51 2.93 2.17 -2.55
CA TYR A 51 4.39 2.27 -2.51
C TYR A 51 4.89 2.82 -1.18
N LYS A 52 4.25 3.86 -0.63
CA LYS A 52 4.58 4.37 0.71
C LYS A 52 4.48 3.31 1.79
N LEU A 53 3.44 2.46 1.76
CA LEU A 53 3.29 1.39 2.74
C LEU A 53 4.35 0.31 2.58
N VAL A 54 4.63 -0.12 1.34
CA VAL A 54 5.64 -1.16 1.08
C VAL A 54 7.04 -0.68 1.47
N MET A 55 7.38 0.57 1.18
CA MET A 55 8.69 1.16 1.53
C MET A 55 8.91 1.32 3.04
N ARG A 56 7.84 1.31 3.85
CA ARG A 56 7.90 1.38 5.32
C ARG A 56 7.87 0.02 6.01
N SER A 57 7.67 -1.05 5.27
CA SER A 57 7.55 -2.38 5.83
C SER A 57 8.93 -2.97 6.12
N ASP A 58 9.11 -3.52 7.33
CA ASP A 58 10.31 -4.26 7.72
C ASP A 58 10.23 -5.76 7.37
N LYS A 59 9.19 -6.17 6.64
CA LYS A 59 9.02 -7.59 6.26
C LYS A 59 10.06 -8.02 5.23
N PRO A 60 10.63 -9.23 5.34
CA PRO A 60 11.57 -9.76 4.33
C PRO A 60 11.00 -9.75 2.91
N GLU A 61 9.70 -9.99 2.76
CA GLU A 61 8.99 -9.97 1.48
C GLU A 61 8.93 -8.57 0.88
N ALA A 62 8.67 -7.55 1.71
CA ALA A 62 8.68 -6.16 1.27
C ALA A 62 10.09 -5.71 0.89
N ARG A 63 11.13 -6.19 1.60
CA ARG A 63 12.52 -5.87 1.28
C ARG A 63 12.94 -6.31 -0.12
N LYS A 64 12.45 -7.45 -0.61
CA LYS A 64 12.71 -7.89 -2.00
C LYS A 64 12.17 -6.89 -3.01
N PHE A 65 10.96 -6.38 -2.76
CA PHE A 65 10.36 -5.36 -3.61
C PHE A 65 11.12 -4.02 -3.52
N GLN A 66 11.46 -3.58 -2.30
CA GLN A 66 12.25 -2.37 -2.09
C GLN A 66 13.61 -2.44 -2.80
N ASP A 67 14.32 -3.56 -2.68
CA ASP A 67 15.60 -3.80 -3.33
C ASP A 67 15.45 -3.76 -4.86
N TRP A 68 14.43 -4.42 -5.42
CA TRP A 68 14.15 -4.38 -6.86
C TRP A 68 13.84 -2.96 -7.34
N VAL A 69 12.99 -2.21 -6.63
CA VAL A 69 12.68 -0.83 -7.00
C VAL A 69 13.95 0.04 -6.96
N THR A 70 14.76 -0.07 -5.90
CA THR A 70 15.91 0.81 -5.68
C THR A 70 17.15 0.45 -6.49
N ARG A 71 17.34 -0.82 -6.84
CA ARG A 71 18.51 -1.30 -7.58
C ARG A 71 18.28 -1.45 -9.07
N ASP A 72 17.05 -1.76 -9.49
CA ASP A 72 16.74 -2.02 -10.90
C ASP A 72 15.86 -0.91 -11.49
N VAL A 73 14.71 -0.62 -10.88
CA VAL A 73 13.70 0.28 -11.46
C VAL A 73 14.16 1.74 -11.47
N LEU A 74 14.52 2.29 -10.30
CA LEU A 74 14.95 3.70 -10.21
C LEU A 74 16.22 3.97 -11.03
N PRO A 75 17.24 3.07 -11.07
CA PRO A 75 18.38 3.24 -11.96
C PRO A 75 18.04 3.15 -13.44
N ALA A 76 17.11 2.28 -13.85
CA ALA A 76 16.64 2.21 -15.24
C ALA A 76 15.96 3.53 -15.65
N ILE A 77 14.99 4.01 -14.86
CA ILE A 77 14.29 5.29 -15.10
C ILE A 77 15.29 6.45 -15.17
N ARG A 78 16.28 6.49 -14.27
CA ARG A 78 17.31 7.55 -14.25
C ARG A 78 18.18 7.54 -15.52
N LYS A 79 18.51 6.37 -16.05
CA LYS A 79 19.33 6.23 -17.27
C LYS A 79 18.54 6.61 -18.52
N ASP A 80 17.27 6.21 -18.58
CA ASP A 80 16.39 6.45 -19.72
C ASP A 80 15.74 7.84 -19.68
N GLY A 81 16.11 8.67 -18.70
CA GLY A 81 15.75 10.08 -18.63
C GLY A 81 14.36 10.37 -18.07
N GLY A 82 13.61 9.36 -17.63
CA GLY A 82 12.29 9.50 -16.99
C GLY A 82 11.44 10.61 -17.62
N VAL A 83 10.96 10.39 -18.85
CA VAL A 83 10.06 11.32 -19.55
C VAL A 83 8.77 10.56 -19.87
N PRO A 84 7.58 11.18 -19.66
CA PRO A 84 6.28 10.51 -19.55
C PRO A 84 5.77 9.81 -20.81
#